data_AF-E3BP96-F1
#
_entry.id   AF-E3BP96-F1
#
_cell.length_a   1.000
_cell.length_b   1.000
_cell.length_c   1.000
_cell.angle_alpha   90.00
_cell.angle_beta   90.00
_cell.angle_gamma   90.00
#
_symmetry.space_group_name_H-M   'P 1'
#
loop_
_entity.id
_entity.type
_entity.pdbx_description
1 polymer ?
#
loop_
_entity_poly.entity_id
_entity_poly.type
_entity_poly.pdbx_seq_one_letter_code
_entity_poly.pdbx_strand_id
1 'polypeptide(L)'
;MFEQNLTSEALTVTTVTSQDQITQKPLRDSVKASLKNYLTQLNGQEVTELYELVLAEVEQPLLDTIMQHTRGNQTRAATMMGINRGTLRKKLKKYGMN
;
A
#
# COMPACT_ATOMS: atom_id res chain seq x y z
N MET A 1 28.38 2.17 1.47
CA MET A 1 27.12 1.83 2.15
C MET A 1 26.06 2.71 1.50
N PHE A 2 25.17 2.16 0.66
CA PHE A 2 24.15 2.96 0.00
C PHE A 2 23.12 3.35 1.07
N GLU A 3 23.05 4.63 1.40
CA GLU A 3 21.95 5.16 2.20
C GLU A 3 20.67 4.88 1.42
N GLN A 4 19.81 4.03 1.98
CA GLN A 4 18.47 3.80 1.43
C GLN A 4 17.67 5.08 1.64
N ASN A 5 17.73 5.98 0.65
CA ASN A 5 16.83 7.11 0.56
C ASN A 5 15.43 6.56 0.29
N LEU A 6 14.67 6.26 1.35
CA LEU A 6 13.22 6.06 1.29
C LEU A 6 12.55 7.40 0.99
N THR A 7 12.78 7.94 -0.21
CA THR A 7 12.04 9.10 -0.69
C THR A 7 10.71 8.62 -1.25
N SER A 8 9.66 9.41 -1.04
CA SER A 8 8.35 9.16 -1.62
C SER A 8 8.34 9.14 -3.16
N GLU A 9 9.47 9.48 -3.80
CA GLU A 9 9.68 9.38 -5.25
C GLU A 9 9.91 7.93 -5.71
N ALA A 10 10.23 7.01 -4.80
CA ALA A 10 10.47 5.60 -5.14
C ALA A 10 9.18 4.80 -5.41
N LEU A 11 8.03 5.24 -4.86
CA LEU A 11 6.74 4.58 -5.05
C LEU A 11 5.90 5.37 -6.04
N THR A 12 5.99 5.01 -7.32
CA THR A 12 5.24 5.64 -8.41
C THR A 12 4.26 4.69 -9.08
N VAL A 13 3.21 5.27 -9.64
CA VAL A 13 2.20 4.61 -10.46
C VAL A 13 2.25 5.23 -11.84
N THR A 14 2.26 4.39 -12.86
CA THR A 14 2.22 4.82 -14.26
C THR A 14 0.82 5.26 -14.63
N THR A 15 0.68 6.48 -15.14
CA THR A 15 -0.60 7.07 -15.56
C THR A 15 -0.49 7.66 -16.94
N VAL A 16 -1.59 7.70 -17.69
CA VAL A 16 -1.68 8.33 -19.00
C VAL A 16 -2.36 9.69 -18.85
N THR A 17 -1.78 10.74 -19.41
CA THR A 17 -2.36 12.10 -19.41
C THR A 17 -3.37 12.27 -20.55
N SER A 18 -4.15 13.36 -20.53
CA SER A 18 -5.10 13.69 -21.60
C SER A 18 -4.45 13.92 -22.98
N GLN A 19 -3.12 14.02 -23.05
CA GLN A 19 -2.33 14.16 -24.28
C GLN A 19 -1.69 12.83 -24.71
N ASP A 20 -2.19 11.70 -24.19
CA ASP A 20 -1.69 10.34 -24.45
C ASP A 20 -0.22 10.13 -24.06
N GLN A 21 0.26 10.90 -23.09
CA GLN A 21 1.63 10.79 -22.58
C GLN A 21 1.66 9.93 -21.32
N ILE A 22 2.61 8.98 -21.27
CA ILE A 22 2.87 8.14 -20.11
C ILE A 22 3.71 8.94 -19.10
N THR A 23 3.22 9.08 -17.88
CA THR A 23 3.91 9.78 -16.79
C THR A 23 3.83 9.00 -15.48
N GLN A 24 4.85 9.17 -14.63
CA GLN A 24 4.91 8.56 -13.30
C GLN A 24 4.39 9.53 -12.25
N LYS A 25 3.43 9.09 -11.44
CA LYS A 25 2.90 9.88 -10.32
C LYS A 25 3.14 9.17 -9.00
N PRO A 26 3.45 9.88 -7.91
CA PRO A 26 3.59 9.27 -6.59
C PRO A 26 2.34 8.50 -6.15
N LEU A 27 2.51 7.37 -5.46
CA LEU A 27 1.40 6.57 -4.91
C LEU A 27 0.43 7.40 -4.05
N ARG A 28 0.95 8.39 -3.32
CA ARG A 28 0.14 9.29 -2.49
C ARG A 28 -0.93 10.05 -3.29
N ASP A 29 -0.68 10.34 -4.56
CA ASP A 29 -1.64 11.05 -5.41
C ASP A 29 -2.79 10.13 -5.80
N SER A 30 -2.49 8.85 -6.09
CA SER A 30 -3.52 7.82 -6.33
C SER A 30 -4.38 7.58 -5.10
N VAL A 31 -3.78 7.50 -3.90
CA VAL A 31 -4.52 7.36 -2.63
C VAL A 31 -5.43 8.58 -2.42
N LYS A 32 -4.90 9.80 -2.62
CA LYS A 32 -5.68 11.05 -2.50
C LYS A 32 -6.84 11.10 -3.48
N ALA A 33 -6.63 10.68 -4.73
CA ALA A 33 -7.68 10.64 -5.75
C ALA A 33 -8.78 9.63 -5.37
N SER A 34 -8.40 8.43 -4.93
CA SER A 34 -9.35 7.40 -4.47
C SER A 34 -10.21 7.88 -3.30
N LEU A 35 -9.57 8.46 -2.28
CA LEU A 35 -10.27 9.02 -1.11
C LEU A 35 -11.23 10.15 -1.48
N LYS A 36 -10.82 11.07 -2.37
CA LYS A 36 -11.70 12.13 -2.85
C LYS A 36 -12.94 11.56 -3.54
N ASN A 37 -12.74 10.59 -4.43
CA ASN A 37 -13.84 9.95 -5.15
C ASN A 37 -14.81 9.27 -4.19
N TYR A 38 -14.28 8.49 -3.23
CA TYR A 38 -15.09 7.86 -2.18
C TYR A 38 -15.90 8.90 -1.39
N LEU A 39 -15.24 9.95 -0.89
CA LEU A 39 -15.90 10.99 -0.10
C LEU A 39 -16.98 11.74 -0.89
N THR A 40 -16.77 11.98 -2.19
CA THR A 40 -17.78 12.61 -3.06
C THR A 40 -19.01 11.73 -3.30
N GLN A 41 -18.84 10.41 -3.25
CA GLN A 41 -19.90 9.43 -3.48
C GLN A 41 -20.75 9.16 -2.22
N LEU A 42 -20.30 9.61 -1.04
CA LEU A 42 -20.99 9.38 0.21
C LEU A 42 -22.36 10.05 0.30
N ASN A 43 -22.65 11.05 -0.53
CA ASN A 43 -23.97 11.70 -0.58
C ASN A 43 -24.52 12.11 0.80
N GLY A 44 -23.65 12.52 1.73
CA GLY A 44 -24.01 12.93 3.09
C GLY A 44 -24.17 11.79 4.11
N GLN A 45 -23.83 10.55 3.77
CA GLN A 45 -23.78 9.45 4.74
C GLN A 45 -22.56 9.58 5.65
N GLU A 46 -22.76 9.31 6.94
CA GLU A 46 -21.67 9.19 7.90
C GLU A 46 -20.87 7.90 7.64
N VAL A 47 -19.54 8.01 7.71
CA VAL A 47 -18.63 6.87 7.55
C VAL A 47 -17.89 6.63 8.85
N THR A 48 -17.95 5.40 9.32
CA THR A 48 -17.11 4.89 10.40
C THR A 48 -16.00 4.03 9.83
N GLU A 49 -14.87 3.93 10.54
CA GLU A 49 -13.78 2.98 10.22
C GLU A 49 -13.05 3.21 8.89
N LEU A 50 -13.15 4.40 8.28
CA LEU A 50 -12.43 4.73 7.02
C LEU A 50 -10.91 4.50 7.11
N TYR A 51 -10.31 4.75 8.27
CA TYR A 51 -8.88 4.47 8.48
C TYR A 51 -8.56 2.99 8.29
N GLU A 52 -9.37 2.10 8.86
CA GLU A 52 -9.15 0.65 8.78
C GLU A 52 -9.40 0.14 7.36
N LEU A 53 -10.41 0.69 6.67
CA LEU A 53 -10.68 0.41 5.26
C LEU A 53 -9.47 0.75 4.39
N VAL A 54 -8.94 1.96 4.51
CA VAL A 54 -7.77 2.40 3.73
C VAL A 54 -6.52 1.60 4.11
N LEU A 55 -6.34 1.32 5.40
CA LEU A 55 -5.21 0.53 5.88
C LEU A 55 -5.25 -0.88 5.30
N ALA A 56 -6.41 -1.53 5.24
CA ALA A 56 -6.57 -2.84 4.63
C ALA A 56 -6.22 -2.83 3.14
N GLU A 57 -6.71 -1.83 2.40
CA GLU A 57 -6.46 -1.67 0.95
C GLU A 57 -4.97 -1.49 0.63
N VAL A 58 -4.20 -0.89 1.53
CA VAL A 58 -2.76 -0.69 1.37
C VAL A 58 -1.94 -1.85 1.91
N GLU A 59 -2.30 -2.38 3.09
CA GLU A 59 -1.51 -3.44 3.74
C GLU A 59 -1.57 -4.76 3.00
N GLN A 60 -2.71 -5.14 2.45
CA GLN A 60 -2.88 -6.41 1.76
C GLN A 60 -1.93 -6.55 0.54
N PRO A 61 -1.89 -5.62 -0.43
CA PRO A 61 -0.95 -5.71 -1.55
C PRO A 61 0.52 -5.54 -1.12
N LEU A 62 0.80 -4.76 -0.07
CA LEU A 62 2.13 -4.65 0.50
C LEU A 62 2.63 -6.01 1.01
N LEU A 63 1.81 -6.71 1.80
CA LEU A 63 2.16 -8.02 2.35
C LEU A 63 2.36 -9.05 1.25
N ASP A 64 1.44 -9.12 0.30
CA ASP A 64 1.50 -10.06 -0.82
C ASP A 64 2.79 -9.87 -1.64
N THR A 65 3.05 -8.63 -2.07
CA THR A 65 4.23 -8.30 -2.89
C THR A 65 5.54 -8.64 -2.16
N ILE A 66 5.63 -8.33 -0.87
CA ILE A 66 6.84 -8.63 -0.08
C ILE A 66 6.98 -10.14 0.16
N MET A 67 5.89 -10.84 0.43
CA MET A 67 5.93 -12.30 0.60
C MET A 67 6.35 -13.00 -0.69
N GLN A 68 5.86 -12.56 -1.85
CA GLN A 68 6.31 -13.05 -3.16
C GLN A 68 7.80 -12.73 -3.39
N HIS A 69 8.22 -11.48 -3.16
CA HIS A 69 9.61 -11.06 -3.33
C HIS A 69 10.58 -11.86 -2.44
N THR A 70 10.14 -12.22 -1.23
CA THR A 70 10.91 -13.03 -0.29
C THR A 70 10.70 -14.53 -0.43
N ARG A 71 9.91 -14.97 -1.44
CA ARG A 71 9.58 -16.38 -1.72
C ARG A 71 9.03 -17.11 -0.50
N GLY A 72 8.12 -16.45 0.23
CA GLY A 72 7.50 -16.98 1.44
C GLY A 72 8.35 -16.90 2.71
N ASN A 73 9.57 -16.38 2.66
CA ASN A 73 10.43 -16.26 3.83
C ASN A 73 9.98 -15.12 4.76
N GLN A 74 9.14 -15.45 5.74
CA GLN A 74 8.58 -14.50 6.70
C GLN A 74 9.64 -13.77 7.53
N THR A 75 10.78 -14.39 7.85
CA THR A 75 11.85 -13.69 8.60
C THR A 75 12.45 -12.59 7.74
N ARG A 76 12.79 -12.90 6.48
CA ARG A 76 13.32 -11.91 5.54
C ARG A 76 12.29 -10.82 5.22
N ALA A 77 11.02 -11.18 5.06
CA ALA A 77 9.93 -10.22 4.85
C ALA A 77 9.79 -9.26 6.03
N ALA A 78 9.79 -9.78 7.26
CA ALA A 78 9.69 -8.96 8.46
C ALA A 78 10.87 -8.00 8.61
N THR A 79 12.10 -8.47 8.34
CA THR A 79 13.30 -7.62 8.32
C THR A 79 13.20 -6.53 7.25
N MET A 80 12.76 -6.87 6.03
CA MET A 80 12.60 -5.93 4.92
C MET A 80 11.53 -4.86 5.22
N MET A 81 10.42 -5.26 5.84
CA MET A 81 9.34 -4.35 6.25
C MET A 81 9.66 -3.56 7.52
N GLY A 82 10.77 -3.86 8.21
CA GLY A 82 11.13 -3.22 9.47
C GLY A 82 10.17 -3.51 10.64
N ILE A 83 9.46 -4.65 10.60
CA ILE A 83 8.51 -5.04 11.65
C ILE A 83 8.92 -6.36 12.33
N ASN A 84 8.40 -6.60 13.53
CA ASN A 84 8.58 -7.88 14.20
C ASN A 84 7.90 -9.02 13.40
N ARG A 85 8.56 -10.18 13.29
CA ARG A 85 7.99 -11.38 12.62
C ARG A 85 6.63 -11.80 13.18
N GLY A 86 6.42 -11.68 14.49
CA GLY A 86 5.13 -11.94 15.13
C GLY A 86 4.03 -11.00 14.64
N THR A 87 4.36 -9.72 14.42
CA THR A 87 3.45 -8.74 13.82
C THR A 87 3.13 -9.09 12.37
N LEU A 88 4.15 -9.42 11.56
CA LEU A 88 3.94 -9.88 10.19
C LEU A 88 2.98 -11.08 10.14
N ARG A 89 3.21 -12.10 10.98
CA ARG A 89 2.36 -13.29 11.04
C ARG A 89 0.90 -12.96 11.41
N LYS A 90 0.69 -12.05 12.36
CA LYS A 90 -0.66 -11.59 12.73
C LYS A 90 -1.34 -10.89 11.54
N LYS A 91 -0.61 -10.05 10.80
CA LYS A 91 -1.11 -9.36 9.60
C LYS A 91 -1.44 -10.35 8.47
N LEU A 92 -0.57 -11.31 8.18
CA LEU A 92 -0.84 -12.35 7.18
C LEU A 92 -2.11 -13.15 7.52
N LYS A 93 -2.29 -13.52 8.80
CA LYS A 93 -3.51 -14.19 9.26
C LYS A 93 -4.76 -13.32 9.09
N LYS A 94 -4.67 -12.01 9.36
CA LYS A 94 -5.79 -11.06 9.19
C LYS A 94 -6.30 -11.05 7.75
N TYR A 95 -5.42 -11.16 6.77
CA TYR A 95 -5.76 -11.13 5.33
C TYR A 95 -5.85 -12.53 4.69
N GLY A 96 -5.81 -13.62 5.47
CA GLY A 96 -5.94 -14.99 4.94
C GLY A 96 -4.75 -15.46 4.09
N MET A 97 -3.55 -14.92 4.31
CA MET A 97 -2.32 -15.19 3.54
C MET A 97 -1.33 -16.12 4.27
N ASN A 98 -1.83 -16.98 5.16
CA ASN A 98 -1.02 -17.79 6.08
C ASN A 98 -0.84 -19.24 5.65
#